data_AF-A0A840MV39-F1
#
_entry.id   AF-A0A840MV39-F1
#
_cell.length_a   1.000
_cell.length_b   1.000
_cell.length_c   1.000
_cell.angle_alpha   90.00
_cell.angle_beta   90.00
_cell.angle_gamma   90.00
#
_symmetry.space_group_name_H-M   'P 1'
#
loop_
_entity.id
_entity.type
_entity.pdbx_description
1 polymer ?
#
loop_
_entity_poly.entity_id
_entity_poly.type
_entity_poly.pdbx_seq_one_letter_code
_entity_poly.pdbx_strand_id
1 'polypeptide(L)' 'MRTSAFRYQPVTDRNAALKGKIIALAQRHRRYGAGMIYLKLRQAGEVVNHKRVDRLYAE' A
#
# COMPACT_ATOMS: atom_id res chain seq x y z
N MET A 1 -13.69 -30.58 -16.63
CA MET A 1 -13.55 -29.11 -16.78
C MET A 1 -12.36 -28.64 -15.97
N ARG A 2 -11.30 -28.12 -16.60
CA ARG A 2 -10.20 -27.45 -15.88
C ARG A 2 -10.40 -25.96 -16.01
N THR A 3 -10.83 -25.31 -14.93
CA THR A 3 -10.98 -23.86 -14.86
C THR A 3 -9.59 -23.25 -14.92
N SER A 4 -9.24 -22.63 -16.04
CA SER A 4 -8.04 -21.81 -16.18
C SER A 4 -8.21 -20.57 -15.30
N ALA A 5 -7.99 -20.72 -13.99
CA ALA A 5 -7.94 -19.61 -13.06
C ALA A 5 -6.70 -18.78 -13.42
N PHE A 6 -6.92 -17.62 -14.04
CA PHE A 6 -5.89 -16.64 -14.33
C PHE A 6 -5.24 -16.25 -12.99
N ARG A 7 -4.12 -16.89 -12.64
CA ARG A 7 -3.35 -16.56 -11.43
C ARG A 7 -2.68 -15.23 -11.68
N TYR A 8 -3.38 -14.14 -11.40
CA TYR A 8 -2.75 -12.83 -11.30
C TYR A 8 -1.67 -12.94 -10.23
N GLN A 9 -0.41 -13.00 -10.65
CA GLN A 9 0.71 -12.76 -9.76
C GLN A 9 0.84 -11.24 -9.64
N PRO A 10 0.40 -10.62 -8.54
CA PRO A 10 0.71 -9.22 -8.32
C PRO A 10 2.24 -9.10 -8.36
N VAL A 11 2.76 -8.22 -9.21
CA VAL A 11 4.19 -7.90 -9.27
C VAL A 11 4.62 -7.50 -7.85
N THR A 12 5.20 -8.47 -7.15
CA THR A 12 5.34 -8.56 -5.69
C THR A 12 6.31 -7.52 -5.14
N ASP A 13 7.19 -7.01 -5.99
CA ASP A 13 8.32 -6.19 -5.57
C ASP A 13 7.92 -4.78 -5.12
N ARG A 14 7.03 -4.11 -5.86
CA ARG A 14 6.65 -2.72 -5.55
C ARG A 14 5.63 -2.62 -4.41
N ASN A 15 4.79 -3.64 -4.24
CA ASN A 15 3.78 -3.64 -3.18
C ASN A 15 4.38 -3.94 -1.80
N ALA A 16 5.33 -4.86 -1.70
CA ALA A 16 5.95 -5.22 -0.43
C ALA A 16 6.69 -4.01 0.18
N ALA A 17 7.49 -3.31 -0.63
CA ALA A 17 8.19 -2.10 -0.20
C ALA A 17 7.22 -0.98 0.23
N LEU A 18 6.14 -0.77 -0.54
CA LEU A 18 5.11 0.22 -0.21
C LEU A 18 4.35 -0.14 1.07
N LYS A 19 3.95 -1.40 1.24
CA LYS A 19 3.27 -1.90 2.45
C LYS A 19 4.16 -1.73 3.68
N GLY A 20 5.45 -2.04 3.57
CA GLY A 20 6.43 -1.80 4.63
C GLY A 20 6.50 -0.32 5.06
N LYS A 21 6.53 0.61 4.09
CA LYS A 21 6.51 2.05 4.37
C LYS A 21 5.21 2.51 5.03
N ILE A 22 4.07 2.01 4.56
CA ILE A 22 2.74 2.30 5.14
C ILE A 22 2.69 1.83 6.60
N ILE A 23 3.10 0.59 6.87
CA ILE A 23 3.10 0.02 8.23
C ILE A 23 4.06 0.80 9.13
N ALA A 24 5.27 1.12 8.67
CA ALA A 24 6.22 1.91 9.44
C ALA A 24 5.67 3.29 9.81
N LEU A 25 4.99 3.97 8.86
CA LEU A 25 4.34 5.25 9.13
C LEU A 25 3.15 5.12 10.09
N ALA A 26 2.34 4.08 9.95
CA ALA A 26 1.21 3.80 10.85
C ALA A 26 1.68 3.50 12.28
N GLN A 27 2.75 2.71 12.43
CA GLN A 27 3.35 2.40 13.72
C GLN A 27 3.97 3.64 14.37
N ARG A 28 4.68 4.46 13.58
CA ARG A 28 5.29 5.72 14.06
C ARG A 28 4.24 6.77 14.44
N HIS A 29 3.12 6.81 13.71
CA HIS A 29 2.07 7.81 13.88
C HIS A 29 0.70 7.15 14.06
N ARG A 30 0.45 6.60 15.25
CA ARG A 30 -0.79 5.85 15.58
C ARG A 30 -2.11 6.60 15.40
N ARG A 31 -2.09 7.95 15.29
CA ARG A 31 -3.28 8.78 15.02
C ARG A 31 -3.52 9.02 13.53
N TYR A 32 -2.61 8.60 12.65
CA TYR A 32 -2.71 8.85 11.22
C TYR A 32 -3.57 7.78 10.58
N GLY A 33 -4.65 8.20 9.91
CA GLY A 33 -5.39 7.34 8.99
C GLY A 33 -4.70 7.24 7.64
N ALA A 34 -5.25 6.40 6.75
CA ALA A 34 -4.70 6.14 5.42
C ALA A 34 -4.44 7.42 4.59
N GLY A 35 -5.32 8.42 4.66
CA GLY A 35 -5.13 9.70 3.99
C GLY A 35 -3.90 10.48 4.48
N MET A 36 -3.60 10.43 5.78
CA MET A 36 -2.39 11.08 6.32
C MET A 36 -1.11 10.32 5.96
N ILE A 37 -1.19 8.99 5.93
CA ILE A 37 -0.07 8.16 5.49
C ILE A 37 0.22 8.43 4.00
N TYR A 38 -0.82 8.54 3.16
CA TYR A 38 -0.66 8.94 1.76
C TYR A 38 0.05 10.30 1.61
N LEU A 39 -0.34 11.31 2.40
CA LEU A 39 0.31 12.63 2.35
C LEU A 39 1.79 12.54 2.75
N LYS A 40 2.13 11.71 3.73
CA LYS A 40 3.53 11.48 4.13
C LYS A 40 4.33 10.75 3.06
N LEU A 41 3.74 9.77 2.39
CA LEU A 41 4.36 9.09 1.25
C LEU A 41 4.62 10.07 0.10
N ARG A 42 3.64 10.94 -0.21
CA ARG A 42 3.81 12.00 -1.21
C ARG A 42 4.90 13.00 -0.84
N GLN A 43 5.00 13.39 0.43
CA GLN A 43 6.10 14.24 0.93
C GLN A 43 7.48 13.57 0.78
N ALA A 44 7.55 12.24 0.86
CA ALA A 44 8.76 11.47 0.61
C ALA A 44 9.07 11.25 -0.88
N GLY A 45 8.26 11.82 -1.80
CA GLY A 45 8.43 11.68 -3.24
C GLY A 45 7.82 10.40 -3.83
N GLU A 46 7.09 9.61 -3.05
CA GLU A 46 6.42 8.41 -3.54
C GLU A 46 5.19 8.77 -4.37
N VAL A 47 5.24 8.48 -5.68
CA VAL A 47 4.12 8.66 -6.61
C VAL A 47 3.19 7.46 -6.52
N VAL A 48 2.41 7.39 -5.44
CA VAL A 48 1.42 6.34 -5.20
C VAL A 48 0.00 6.91 -5.26
N ASN A 49 -0.98 6.09 -5.64
CA ASN A 49 -2.38 6.53 -5.65
C ASN A 49 -2.96 6.41 -4.23
N HIS A 50 -3.69 7.43 -3.77
CA HIS A 50 -4.42 7.40 -2.49
C HIS A 50 -5.29 6.14 -2.34
N LYS A 51 -6.03 5.75 -3.38
CA LYS A 51 -6.88 4.54 -3.37
C LYS A 51 -6.09 3.25 -3.15
N ARG A 52 -4.82 3.23 -3.59
CA ARG A 52 -3.92 2.09 -3.40
C ARG A 52 -3.40 2.05 -1.96
N VAL A 53 -3.12 3.21 -1.36
CA VAL A 53 -2.75 3.31 0.05
C VAL A 53 -3.91 2.88 0.94
N ASP A 54 -5.14 3.34 0.68
CA ASP A 54 -6.33 2.93 1.43
C ASP A 54 -6.51 1.41 1.41
N ARG A 55 -6.40 0.78 0.23
CA ARG A 55 -6.53 -0.67 0.08
C ARG A 55 -5.45 -1.42 0.87
N LEU A 56 -4.20 -0.98 0.80
CA LEU A 56 -3.08 -1.61 1.50
C LEU A 56 -3.07 -1.35 3.01
N TYR A 57 -3.75 -0.29 3.46
CA TYR A 57 -3.90 0.04 4.88
C TYR A 57 -5.06 -0.71 5.54
N ALA A 58 -6.11 -1.03 4.78
CA ALA A 58 -7.26 -1.81 5.24
C ALA A 58 -7.02 -3.33 5.24
N GLU A 59 -5.88 -3.79 4.69
CA GLU A 59 -5.47 -5.20 4.59
C GLU A 59 -4.46 -5.61 5.67
#